data_AF-D3IGX3-F1
#
_entry.id   AF-D3IGX3-F1
#
_cell.length_a   1.000
_cell.length_b   1.000
_cell.length_c   1.000
_cell.angle_alpha   90.00
_cell.angle_beta   90.00
_cell.angle_gamma   90.00
#
_symmetry.space_group_name_H-M   'P 1'
#
loop_
_entity.id
_entity.type
_entity.pdbx_description
1 polymer ?
#
loop_
_entity_poly.entity_id
_entity_poly.type
_entity_poly.pdbx_seq_one_letter_code
_entity_poly.pdbx_strand_id
1 'polypeptide(L)'
;MSQGAAFDIASKYFKKPELVTRSTLKPEGDPAFYIFTNSGHKGFVIVSGESDLPPILGYGNRFTPNEARLPDYFYSLLRHYELLVMAYRCNRVGFSKSVLNVKKEIKPLLSCTWNQEMPFKLHTPKDNNVNMPTGCVATAVSQLMYYNKWPTKRPPKFVDQSGTNAQKSSVYLWNEIKDNSTQMGEVGKDAVGVLLSDVGKAVNMKYEAKGSISNMQWALDALRKNFDYSVKHISKEYMPKGMFYELVINELANGYPVLIGESSHSFLLDGIDKQGYIHVNWGWAGENDGWFDFATLYTPLDDEVFGTDIFALEMEAVLAHPKTGRHVQFKNIRGLEAQAVDAFKFLQHEVPRNFPIQACLKNIGTYNESNGDLGLFTGKVGLAVYDMKGKLIKVVEFKDPALQWSSMFITKDLRFNNINLAELPNGTYTVKPVSNELVAKPDKFSGWQPIAYSNTQTLVVSKNKVSVETYEWKDKRMDYTFNANTRLSAKEK
;
A
#
# COMPACT_ATOMS: atom_id res chain seq x y z
N MET A 1 -9.10 -21.57 20.97
CA MET A 1 -7.84 -22.08 21.56
C MET A 1 -7.84 -21.74 23.04
N SER A 2 -7.44 -22.66 23.92
CA SER A 2 -7.39 -22.40 25.36
C SER A 2 -6.16 -21.58 25.76
N GLN A 3 -6.20 -20.93 26.92
CA GLN A 3 -5.06 -20.18 27.47
C GLN A 3 -3.83 -21.08 27.71
N GLY A 4 -4.03 -22.34 28.12
CA GLY A 4 -2.94 -23.30 28.29
C GLY A 4 -2.23 -23.62 26.97
N ALA A 5 -2.99 -23.87 25.90
CA ALA A 5 -2.42 -24.07 24.57
C ALA A 5 -1.69 -22.83 24.05
N ALA A 6 -2.22 -21.63 24.33
CA ALA A 6 -1.56 -20.38 23.97
C ALA A 6 -0.24 -20.17 24.76
N PHE A 7 -0.21 -20.56 26.03
CA PHE A 7 1.00 -20.54 26.85
C PHE A 7 2.07 -21.52 26.32
N ASP A 8 1.68 -22.71 25.90
CA ASP A 8 2.61 -23.69 25.29
C ASP A 8 3.24 -23.16 24.00
N ILE A 9 2.45 -22.45 23.18
CA ILE A 9 2.95 -21.77 21.99
C ILE A 9 3.92 -20.65 22.37
N ALA A 10 3.56 -19.78 23.32
CA ALA A 10 4.41 -18.69 23.79
C ALA A 10 5.72 -19.19 24.42
N SER A 11 5.71 -20.37 25.04
CA SER A 11 6.89 -21.01 25.65
C SER A 11 7.98 -21.38 24.64
N LYS A 12 7.66 -21.41 23.34
CA LYS A 12 8.66 -21.58 22.26
C LYS A 12 9.50 -20.31 22.02
N TYR A 13 9.01 -19.16 22.47
CA TYR A 13 9.65 -17.85 22.28
C TYR A 13 10.26 -17.34 23.60
N PHE A 14 9.58 -17.57 24.73
CA PHE A 14 10.05 -17.15 26.05
C PHE A 14 10.16 -18.36 26.99
N LYS A 15 11.28 -18.47 27.71
CA LYS A 15 11.46 -19.55 28.71
C LYS A 15 10.43 -19.49 29.84
N LYS A 16 9.93 -18.31 30.17
CA LYS A 16 8.89 -18.06 31.18
C LYS A 16 7.91 -17.01 30.66
N PRO A 17 6.93 -17.39 29.82
CA PRO A 17 5.96 -16.43 29.32
C PRO A 17 5.09 -15.91 30.46
N GLU A 18 4.85 -14.61 30.48
CA GLU A 18 3.95 -13.94 31.41
C GLU A 18 2.78 -13.38 30.61
N LEU A 19 1.55 -13.76 30.96
CA LEU A 19 0.36 -13.24 30.28
C LEU A 19 0.18 -11.77 30.66
N VAL A 20 0.25 -10.88 29.67
CA VAL A 20 -0.02 -9.45 29.83
C VAL A 20 -1.52 -9.21 29.76
N THR A 21 -2.16 -9.71 28.71
CA THR A 21 -3.59 -9.56 28.49
C THR A 21 -4.14 -10.66 27.59
N ARG A 22 -5.44 -10.89 27.70
CA ARG A 22 -6.25 -11.64 26.73
C ARG A 22 -7.36 -10.72 26.26
N SER A 23 -7.53 -10.60 24.95
CA SER A 23 -8.65 -9.84 24.39
C SER A 23 -9.85 -10.76 24.25
N THR A 24 -11.03 -10.32 24.71
CA THR A 24 -12.30 -11.00 24.46
C THR A 24 -13.29 -10.04 23.78
N LEU A 25 -14.01 -10.51 22.76
CA LEU A 25 -15.06 -9.73 22.10
C LEU A 25 -16.31 -9.51 22.97
N LYS A 26 -16.48 -10.35 24.00
CA LYS A 26 -17.55 -10.31 25.01
C LYS A 26 -16.94 -10.69 26.38
N PRO A 27 -17.43 -10.16 27.52
CA PRO A 27 -16.81 -10.40 28.83
C PRO A 27 -16.55 -11.88 29.18
N GLU A 28 -17.50 -12.76 28.85
CA GLU A 28 -17.44 -14.21 29.10
C GLU A 28 -17.10 -15.03 27.84
N GLY A 29 -16.64 -14.38 26.76
CA GLY A 29 -16.39 -15.03 25.48
C GLY A 29 -14.99 -15.64 25.34
N ASP A 30 -14.83 -16.53 24.37
CA ASP A 30 -13.50 -17.04 24.00
C ASP A 30 -12.58 -15.88 23.56
N PRO A 31 -11.32 -15.84 24.02
CA PRO A 31 -10.40 -14.79 23.63
C PRO A 31 -10.16 -14.75 22.13
N ALA A 32 -10.06 -13.55 21.56
CA ALA A 32 -9.60 -13.35 20.20
C ALA A 32 -8.10 -13.62 20.10
N PHE A 33 -7.32 -13.15 21.07
CA PHE A 33 -5.88 -13.38 21.16
C PHE A 33 -5.35 -13.24 22.59
N TYR A 34 -4.11 -13.66 22.78
CA TYR A 34 -3.34 -13.53 24.02
C TYR A 34 -2.03 -12.80 23.74
N ILE A 35 -1.62 -11.90 24.63
CA ILE A 35 -0.30 -11.25 24.57
C ILE A 35 0.53 -11.75 25.74
N PHE A 36 1.66 -12.38 25.42
CA PHE A 36 2.65 -12.79 26.40
C PHE A 36 3.89 -11.92 26.30
N THR A 37 4.52 -11.66 27.44
CA THR A 37 5.83 -11.04 27.57
C THR A 37 6.77 -11.91 28.41
N ASN A 38 7.95 -11.39 28.73
CA ASN A 38 8.88 -11.98 29.67
C ASN A 38 9.57 -10.88 30.46
N SER A 39 9.42 -10.88 31.79
CA SER A 39 10.05 -9.93 32.71
C SER A 39 11.56 -9.76 32.53
N GLY A 40 12.27 -10.78 32.02
CA GLY A 40 13.71 -10.73 31.75
C GLY A 40 14.08 -10.21 30.35
N HIS A 41 13.16 -10.18 29.39
CA HIS A 41 13.49 -9.94 27.97
C HIS A 41 12.68 -8.84 27.27
N LYS A 42 11.72 -8.19 27.93
CA LYS A 42 10.91 -7.06 27.38
C LYS A 42 10.34 -7.29 25.97
N GLY A 43 10.26 -8.52 25.48
CA GLY A 43 9.67 -8.86 24.19
C GLY A 43 8.17 -9.13 24.29
N PHE A 44 7.54 -9.38 23.14
CA PHE A 44 6.15 -9.80 23.08
C PHE A 44 5.94 -10.96 22.11
N VAL A 45 4.91 -11.75 22.37
CA VAL A 45 4.35 -12.73 21.43
C VAL A 45 2.84 -12.65 21.53
N ILE A 46 2.19 -12.45 20.38
CA ILE A 46 0.74 -12.41 20.24
C ILE A 46 0.29 -13.74 19.66
N VAL A 47 -0.45 -14.50 20.47
CA VAL A 47 -0.93 -15.84 20.11
C VAL A 47 -2.42 -15.75 19.78
N SER A 48 -2.82 -16.38 18.67
CA SER A 48 -4.22 -16.44 18.27
C SER A 48 -5.07 -17.21 19.30
N GLY A 49 -6.28 -16.71 19.55
CA GLY A 49 -7.33 -17.43 20.25
C GLY A 49 -8.08 -18.41 19.36
N GLU A 50 -7.81 -18.45 18.06
CA GLU A 50 -8.47 -19.32 17.08
C GLU A 50 -7.53 -20.42 16.61
N SER A 51 -7.93 -21.69 16.72
CA SER A 51 -7.10 -22.83 16.30
C SER A 51 -6.99 -23.00 14.78
N ASP A 52 -7.88 -22.36 14.03
CA ASP A 52 -7.91 -22.41 12.56
C ASP A 52 -7.27 -21.18 11.90
N LEU A 53 -6.90 -20.17 12.70
CA LEU A 53 -6.11 -19.03 12.24
C LEU A 53 -4.61 -19.28 12.46
N PRO A 54 -3.72 -18.48 11.84
CA PRO A 54 -2.30 -18.54 12.12
C PRO A 54 -2.03 -18.46 13.64
N PRO A 55 -1.24 -19.40 14.22
CA PRO A 55 -1.12 -19.53 15.67
C PRO A 55 -0.43 -18.34 16.31
N ILE A 56 0.49 -17.69 15.59
CA ILE A 56 1.14 -16.45 15.99
C ILE A 56 0.66 -15.34 15.06
N LEU A 57 0.31 -14.19 15.64
CA LEU A 57 -0.07 -12.97 14.92
C LEU A 57 1.12 -12.05 14.74
N GLY A 58 1.92 -11.96 15.79
CA GLY A 58 3.23 -11.34 15.70
C GLY A 58 4.06 -11.54 16.95
N TYR A 59 5.35 -11.31 16.82
CA TYR A 59 6.32 -11.41 17.91
C TYR A 59 7.47 -10.43 17.70
N GLY A 60 8.03 -9.92 18.79
CA GLY A 60 9.11 -8.95 18.74
C GLY A 60 9.91 -8.91 20.04
N ASN A 61 11.03 -8.20 20.01
CA ASN A 61 12.00 -8.16 21.11
C ASN A 61 11.80 -6.95 22.05
N ARG A 62 10.85 -6.06 21.74
CA ARG A 62 10.60 -4.86 22.52
C ARG A 62 9.11 -4.55 22.68
N PHE A 63 8.70 -4.44 23.92
CA PHE A 63 7.34 -4.25 24.39
C PHE A 63 7.38 -3.69 25.80
N THR A 64 6.63 -2.62 26.02
CA THR A 64 6.44 -2.00 27.33
C THR A 64 5.08 -2.42 27.88
N PRO A 65 5.04 -3.45 28.75
CA PRO A 65 3.78 -3.86 29.36
C PRO A 65 3.27 -2.79 30.32
N ASN A 66 1.95 -2.69 30.47
CA ASN A 66 1.27 -1.87 31.49
C ASN A 66 1.33 -0.35 31.29
N GLU A 67 1.51 0.15 30.07
CA GLU A 67 1.04 1.50 29.78
C GLU A 67 -0.50 1.53 29.92
N ALA A 68 -1.05 2.61 30.50
CA ALA A 68 -2.49 2.76 30.67
C ALA A 68 -3.28 2.66 29.36
N ARG A 69 -2.60 2.86 28.22
CA ARG A 69 -3.09 2.72 26.86
C ARG A 69 -1.93 2.25 25.97
N LEU A 70 -2.13 1.20 25.17
CA LEU A 70 -1.18 0.80 24.13
C LEU A 70 -1.03 1.92 23.07
N PRO A 71 0.13 2.06 22.42
CA PRO A 71 0.30 3.03 21.34
C PRO A 71 -0.76 2.84 20.24
N ASP A 72 -1.28 3.93 19.67
CA ASP A 72 -2.45 3.90 18.78
C ASP A 72 -2.27 2.98 17.57
N TYR A 73 -1.07 2.95 16.96
CA TYR A 73 -0.76 2.06 15.84
C TYR A 73 -0.87 0.57 16.22
N PHE A 74 -0.38 0.20 17.41
CA PHE A 74 -0.38 -1.18 17.89
C PHE A 74 -1.75 -1.59 18.40
N TYR A 75 -2.44 -0.67 19.09
CA TYR A 75 -3.84 -0.85 19.46
C TYR A 75 -4.72 -1.08 18.23
N SER A 76 -4.55 -0.27 17.19
CA SER A 76 -5.28 -0.39 15.93
C SER A 76 -5.04 -1.77 15.29
N LEU A 77 -3.79 -2.23 15.20
CA LEU A 77 -3.47 -3.58 14.72
C LEU A 77 -4.23 -4.68 15.49
N LEU A 78 -4.21 -4.62 16.82
CA LEU A 78 -4.89 -5.60 17.66
C LEU A 78 -6.41 -5.54 17.48
N ARG A 79 -6.98 -4.33 17.41
CA ARG A 79 -8.42 -4.13 17.19
C ARG A 79 -8.85 -4.72 15.86
N HIS A 80 -8.08 -4.54 14.79
CA HIS A 80 -8.33 -5.14 13.49
C HIS A 80 -8.35 -6.66 13.53
N TYR A 81 -7.46 -7.27 14.32
CA TYR A 81 -7.48 -8.70 14.51
C TYR A 81 -8.74 -9.20 15.24
N GLU A 82 -9.24 -8.47 16.25
CA GLU A 82 -10.51 -8.80 16.91
C GLU A 82 -11.68 -8.85 15.92
N LEU A 83 -11.70 -7.89 15.00
CA LEU A 83 -12.74 -7.76 13.99
C LEU A 83 -12.66 -8.89 12.95
N LEU A 84 -11.43 -9.30 12.58
CA LEU A 84 -11.18 -10.48 11.78
C LEU A 84 -11.72 -11.75 12.45
N VAL A 85 -11.41 -11.95 13.75
CA VAL A 85 -11.91 -13.09 14.54
C VAL A 85 -13.44 -13.05 14.63
N MET A 86 -14.04 -11.87 14.81
CA MET A 86 -15.50 -11.71 14.81
C MET A 86 -16.10 -12.15 13.48
N ALA A 87 -15.56 -11.68 12.36
CA ALA A 87 -16.03 -12.05 11.02
C ALA A 87 -15.87 -13.56 10.77
N TYR A 88 -14.76 -14.14 11.23
CA TYR A 88 -14.49 -15.57 11.14
C TYR A 88 -15.52 -16.38 11.92
N ARG A 89 -15.74 -16.06 13.20
CA ARG A 89 -16.74 -16.71 14.06
C ARG A 89 -18.17 -16.57 13.51
N CYS A 90 -18.45 -15.53 12.74
CA CYS A 90 -19.73 -15.34 12.04
C CYS A 90 -19.81 -16.03 10.67
N ASN A 91 -18.84 -16.87 10.29
CA ASN A 91 -18.74 -17.54 8.98
C ASN A 91 -18.78 -16.57 7.78
N ARG A 92 -18.34 -15.32 7.98
CA ARG A 92 -18.26 -14.32 6.91
C ARG A 92 -16.93 -14.40 6.15
N VAL A 93 -15.92 -15.03 6.75
CA VAL A 93 -14.60 -15.25 6.15
C VAL A 93 -14.12 -16.66 6.44
N GLY A 94 -13.31 -17.19 5.54
CA GLY A 94 -12.62 -18.47 5.70
C GLY A 94 -11.13 -18.31 5.42
N PHE A 95 -10.32 -19.11 6.10
CA PHE A 95 -8.87 -19.10 5.96
C PHE A 95 -8.40 -20.40 5.33
N SER A 96 -7.51 -20.28 4.37
CA SER A 96 -6.74 -21.43 3.89
C SER A 96 -5.60 -21.66 4.88
N LYS A 97 -5.37 -22.92 5.27
CA LYS A 97 -4.17 -23.32 6.04
C LYS A 97 -2.89 -23.31 5.17
N SER A 98 -2.87 -22.55 4.07
CA SER A 98 -1.73 -22.47 3.18
C SER A 98 -0.54 -21.86 3.91
N VAL A 99 0.52 -22.63 4.06
CA VAL A 99 1.80 -22.14 4.57
C VAL A 99 2.52 -21.44 3.43
N LEU A 100 2.92 -20.20 3.66
CA LEU A 100 3.75 -19.44 2.72
C LEU A 100 5.13 -20.09 2.64
N ASN A 101 5.52 -20.54 1.45
CA ASN A 101 6.84 -21.14 1.24
C ASN A 101 7.89 -20.05 1.01
N VAL A 102 8.52 -19.60 2.10
CA VAL A 102 9.62 -18.64 2.04
C VAL A 102 10.90 -19.37 1.57
N LYS A 103 11.28 -19.16 0.32
CA LYS A 103 12.49 -19.76 -0.27
C LYS A 103 13.77 -19.33 0.44
N LYS A 104 13.80 -18.10 0.97
CA LYS A 104 14.95 -17.53 1.67
C LYS A 104 14.48 -16.47 2.65
N GLU A 105 14.90 -16.61 3.91
CA GLU A 105 14.74 -15.58 4.93
C GLU A 105 15.44 -14.28 4.53
N ILE A 106 14.78 -13.16 4.77
CA ILE A 106 15.29 -11.81 4.60
C ILE A 106 15.30 -11.19 5.99
N LYS A 107 16.50 -11.04 6.56
CA LYS A 107 16.68 -10.32 7.82
C LYS A 107 16.21 -8.85 7.67
N PRO A 108 15.83 -8.18 8.76
CA PRO A 108 15.48 -6.76 8.71
C PRO A 108 16.55 -5.96 7.95
N LEU A 109 16.13 -5.30 6.88
CA LEU A 109 17.00 -4.47 6.04
C LEU A 109 17.37 -3.19 6.79
N LEU A 110 16.46 -2.64 7.58
CA LEU A 110 16.73 -1.46 8.39
C LEU A 110 17.46 -1.84 9.67
N SER A 111 18.46 -1.04 10.02
CA SER A 111 19.11 -1.06 11.32
C SER A 111 18.61 0.05 12.25
N CYS A 112 18.02 1.11 11.70
CA CYS A 112 17.60 2.27 12.45
C CYS A 112 16.27 2.06 13.19
N THR A 113 16.18 2.59 14.40
CA THR A 113 15.00 2.58 15.25
C THR A 113 14.65 4.02 15.60
N TRP A 114 14.16 4.79 14.62
CA TRP A 114 13.87 6.21 14.79
C TRP A 114 12.49 6.47 15.38
N ASN A 115 12.26 7.70 15.83
CA ASN A 115 11.02 8.14 16.47
C ASN A 115 10.58 9.49 15.88
N GLN A 116 9.40 9.96 16.26
CA GLN A 116 8.86 11.26 15.88
C GLN A 116 9.18 12.38 16.88
N GLU A 117 9.81 12.03 18.00
CA GLU A 117 10.17 12.93 19.09
C GLU A 117 11.60 13.47 18.98
N MET A 118 12.08 14.22 19.98
CA MET A 118 13.45 14.72 19.98
C MET A 118 14.47 13.56 19.90
N PRO A 119 15.58 13.71 19.14
CA PRO A 119 16.01 14.90 18.38
C PRO A 119 15.42 15.01 16.97
N PHE A 120 14.62 14.03 16.52
CA PHE A 120 14.13 13.95 15.15
C PHE A 120 13.23 15.12 14.76
N LYS A 121 12.51 15.71 15.73
CA LYS A 121 11.67 16.90 15.51
C LYS A 121 12.36 18.25 15.74
N LEU A 122 13.68 18.30 15.91
CA LEU A 122 14.42 19.53 16.27
C LEU A 122 14.07 20.73 15.36
N HIS A 123 13.83 20.47 14.07
CA HIS A 123 13.59 21.48 13.03
C HIS A 123 12.15 21.47 12.47
N THR A 124 11.20 20.84 13.15
CA THR A 124 9.77 20.95 12.77
C THR A 124 9.19 22.28 13.25
N PRO A 125 8.06 22.74 12.70
CA PRO A 125 7.37 23.91 13.22
C PRO A 125 6.98 23.74 14.70
N LYS A 126 6.89 24.87 15.42
CA LYS A 126 6.59 24.89 16.85
C LYS A 126 5.14 25.28 17.11
N ASP A 127 4.53 24.67 18.11
CA ASP A 127 3.32 25.14 18.78
C ASP A 127 3.68 25.41 20.26
N ASN A 128 3.33 26.59 20.77
CA ASN A 128 3.69 27.04 22.12
C ASN A 128 5.18 26.82 22.49
N ASN A 129 6.09 27.17 21.58
CA ASN A 129 7.55 26.97 21.67
C ASN A 129 8.04 25.50 21.72
N VAL A 130 7.15 24.53 21.54
CA VAL A 130 7.49 23.10 21.47
C VAL A 130 7.41 22.63 20.02
N ASN A 131 8.45 21.97 19.53
CA ASN A 131 8.44 21.36 18.21
C ASN A 131 7.34 20.29 18.12
N MET A 132 6.51 20.38 17.08
CA MET A 132 5.47 19.38 16.80
C MET A 132 6.10 18.07 16.28
N PRO A 133 5.49 16.90 16.50
CA PRO A 133 6.02 15.62 16.03
C PRO A 133 6.34 15.63 14.53
N THR A 134 7.32 14.83 14.11
CA THR A 134 7.72 14.78 12.68
C THR A 134 6.63 14.25 11.77
N GLY A 135 5.76 13.37 12.27
CA GLY A 135 4.76 12.63 11.50
C GLY A 135 5.26 11.27 11.04
N CYS A 136 4.36 10.28 11.01
CA CYS A 136 4.67 8.89 10.67
C CYS A 136 5.23 8.75 9.25
N VAL A 137 4.60 9.41 8.26
CA VAL A 137 5.06 9.43 6.86
C VAL A 137 6.48 9.96 6.75
N ALA A 138 6.78 11.10 7.39
CA ALA A 138 8.12 11.68 7.31
C ALA A 138 9.17 10.78 7.96
N THR A 139 8.81 10.12 9.06
CA THR A 139 9.69 9.18 9.76
C THR A 139 9.96 7.94 8.91
N ALA A 140 8.93 7.30 8.36
CA ALA A 140 9.07 6.14 7.49
C ALA A 140 9.89 6.45 6.22
N VAL A 141 9.58 7.55 5.53
CA VAL A 141 10.34 8.00 4.35
C VAL A 141 11.80 8.29 4.71
N SER A 142 12.06 8.95 5.83
CA SER A 142 13.44 9.28 6.24
C SER A 142 14.24 8.04 6.64
N GLN A 143 13.62 7.05 7.28
CA GLN A 143 14.27 5.75 7.56
C GLN A 143 14.62 5.00 6.26
N LEU A 144 13.72 5.00 5.26
CA LEU A 144 14.02 4.43 3.94
C LEU A 144 15.18 5.17 3.25
N MET A 145 15.19 6.50 3.31
CA MET A 145 16.27 7.32 2.74
C MET A 145 17.61 7.07 3.45
N TYR A 146 17.57 6.90 4.78
CA TYR A 146 18.74 6.56 5.59
C TYR A 146 19.31 5.19 5.26
N TYR A 147 18.47 4.17 5.10
CA TYR A 147 18.91 2.84 4.66
C TYR A 147 19.68 2.93 3.32
N ASN A 148 19.15 3.71 2.37
CA ASN A 148 19.78 3.91 1.08
C ASN A 148 20.94 4.93 1.09
N LYS A 149 21.07 5.73 2.15
CA LYS A 149 21.97 6.89 2.26
C LYS A 149 21.86 7.81 1.04
N TRP A 150 20.63 8.08 0.60
CA TRP A 150 20.31 8.77 -0.65
C TRP A 150 19.19 9.81 -0.47
N PRO A 151 19.23 10.95 -1.19
CA PRO A 151 20.30 11.42 -2.09
C PRO A 151 21.52 11.95 -1.35
N THR A 152 22.68 12.02 -2.02
CA THR A 152 23.85 12.69 -1.43
C THR A 152 23.68 14.21 -1.44
N LYS A 153 23.26 14.77 -2.58
CA LYS A 153 22.97 16.19 -2.71
C LYS A 153 21.60 16.51 -2.12
N ARG A 154 21.54 17.51 -1.27
CA ARG A 154 20.31 18.02 -0.69
C ARG A 154 19.63 18.97 -1.69
N PRO A 155 18.31 18.88 -1.91
CA PRO A 155 17.62 19.80 -2.82
C PRO A 155 17.83 21.26 -2.39
N PRO A 156 18.25 22.17 -3.30
CA PRO A 156 18.61 23.54 -2.94
C PRO A 156 17.51 24.31 -2.21
N LYS A 157 16.24 24.04 -2.53
CA LYS A 157 15.05 24.66 -1.90
C LYS A 157 14.94 24.40 -0.39
N PHE A 158 15.63 23.39 0.12
CA PHE A 158 15.62 23.06 1.55
C PHE A 158 16.80 23.65 2.31
N VAL A 159 17.85 24.10 1.62
CA VAL A 159 19.03 24.67 2.26
C VAL A 159 18.70 26.03 2.86
N ASP A 160 18.97 26.21 4.15
CA ASP A 160 18.75 27.45 4.88
C ASP A 160 20.10 28.05 5.29
N GLN A 161 20.50 29.12 4.60
CA GLN A 161 21.77 29.81 4.84
C GLN A 161 21.82 30.53 6.20
N SER A 162 20.68 30.73 6.86
CA SER A 162 20.57 31.38 8.17
C SER A 162 20.58 30.40 9.36
N GLY A 163 20.45 29.10 9.09
CA GLY A 163 20.29 28.08 10.12
C GLY A 163 21.58 27.54 10.74
N THR A 164 21.47 26.38 11.40
CA THR A 164 22.59 25.59 11.92
C THR A 164 23.54 25.11 10.82
N ASN A 165 24.67 24.53 11.21
CA ASN A 165 25.63 23.97 10.24
C ASN A 165 24.99 22.85 9.38
N ALA A 166 24.13 22.00 9.95
CA ALA A 166 23.42 21.02 9.14
C ALA A 166 22.38 21.67 8.20
N GLN A 167 21.68 22.72 8.64
CA GLN A 167 20.70 23.45 7.81
C GLN A 167 21.35 24.20 6.63
N LYS A 168 22.60 24.66 6.78
CA LYS A 168 23.40 25.29 5.72
C LYS A 168 24.00 24.29 4.73
N SER A 169 24.08 23.02 5.10
CA SER A 169 24.71 21.99 4.28
C SER A 169 23.94 21.78 2.96
N SER A 170 24.68 21.72 1.85
CA SER A 170 24.17 21.37 0.51
C SER A 170 24.11 19.86 0.26
N VAL A 171 24.51 19.05 1.25
CA VAL A 171 24.46 17.59 1.25
C VAL A 171 23.81 17.07 2.52
N TYR A 172 23.20 15.90 2.46
CA TYR A 172 22.76 15.21 3.68
C TYR A 172 23.97 14.59 4.39
N LEU A 173 24.11 14.85 5.69
CA LEU A 173 25.25 14.41 6.51
C LEU A 173 25.09 12.95 6.96
N TRP A 174 24.95 12.05 6.01
CA TRP A 174 24.62 10.63 6.24
C TRP A 174 25.57 9.86 7.18
N ASN A 175 26.83 10.31 7.28
CA ASN A 175 27.85 9.71 8.16
C ASN A 175 27.65 10.09 9.64
N GLU A 176 27.04 11.25 9.90
CA GLU A 176 26.77 11.76 11.24
C GLU A 176 25.46 11.18 11.82
N ILE A 177 24.51 10.88 10.93
CA ILE A 177 23.26 10.22 11.30
C ILE A 177 23.52 8.73 11.59
N LYS A 178 23.00 8.24 12.73
CA LYS A 178 23.14 6.84 13.21
C LYS A 178 21.79 6.12 13.36
N ASP A 179 21.84 4.86 13.80
CA ASP A 179 20.67 3.99 13.88
C ASP A 179 19.71 4.40 15.00
N ASN A 180 20.22 5.03 16.06
CA ASN A 180 19.39 5.59 17.12
C ASN A 180 19.99 6.90 17.66
N SER A 181 19.18 7.66 18.39
CA SER A 181 19.55 8.98 18.89
C SER A 181 20.65 8.96 19.95
N THR A 182 20.83 7.86 20.68
CA THR A 182 21.87 7.74 21.71
C THR A 182 23.26 7.51 21.12
N GLN A 183 23.34 7.04 19.88
CA GLN A 183 24.58 6.92 19.10
C GLN A 183 24.99 8.21 18.39
N MET A 184 24.12 9.22 18.32
CA MET A 184 24.39 10.46 17.60
C MET A 184 25.02 11.51 18.53
N GLY A 185 26.12 12.12 18.09
CA GLY A 185 26.60 13.38 18.65
C GLY A 185 25.70 14.55 18.22
N GLU A 186 25.97 15.76 18.72
CA GLU A 186 25.14 16.94 18.44
C GLU A 186 24.99 17.25 16.94
N VAL A 187 26.05 17.07 16.16
CA VAL A 187 26.00 17.22 14.69
C VAL A 187 25.04 16.20 14.05
N GLY A 188 25.06 14.95 14.52
CA GLY A 188 24.17 13.89 14.04
C GLY A 188 22.71 14.14 14.41
N LYS A 189 22.46 14.64 15.62
CA LYS A 189 21.12 15.03 16.09
C LYS A 189 20.56 16.21 15.30
N ASP A 190 21.39 17.21 15.02
CA ASP A 190 21.04 18.34 14.15
C ASP A 190 20.74 17.86 12.72
N ALA A 191 21.62 17.03 12.15
CA ALA A 191 21.48 16.48 10.81
C ALA A 191 20.22 15.61 10.62
N VAL A 192 19.88 14.75 11.59
CA VAL A 192 18.67 13.93 11.49
C VAL A 192 17.41 14.80 11.61
N GLY A 193 17.43 15.82 12.46
CA GLY A 193 16.33 16.80 12.54
C GLY A 193 16.13 17.56 11.22
N VAL A 194 17.23 17.92 10.54
CA VAL A 194 17.19 18.55 9.21
C VAL A 194 16.58 17.62 8.17
N LEU A 195 16.99 16.35 8.14
CA LEU A 195 16.42 15.35 7.24
C LEU A 195 14.90 15.23 7.42
N LEU A 196 14.42 15.02 8.65
CA LEU A 196 12.98 14.85 8.89
C LEU A 196 12.18 16.15 8.65
N SER A 197 12.77 17.33 8.86
CA SER A 197 12.14 18.61 8.52
C SER A 197 11.99 18.78 7.00
N ASP A 198 13.02 18.44 6.23
CA ASP A 198 12.97 18.50 4.76
C ASP A 198 11.95 17.52 4.18
N VAL A 199 11.97 16.28 4.68
CA VAL A 199 11.01 15.26 4.26
C VAL A 199 9.60 15.70 4.64
N GLY A 200 9.38 16.22 5.85
CA GLY A 200 8.10 16.77 6.28
C GLY A 200 7.58 17.89 5.37
N LYS A 201 8.43 18.84 4.98
CA LYS A 201 8.09 19.86 3.97
C LYS A 201 7.77 19.23 2.61
N ALA A 202 8.54 18.23 2.18
CA ALA A 202 8.38 17.58 0.88
C ALA A 202 7.06 16.79 0.77
N VAL A 203 6.62 16.17 1.87
CA VAL A 203 5.38 15.39 1.92
C VAL A 203 4.16 16.23 2.29
N ASN A 204 4.23 17.57 2.22
CA ASN A 204 3.14 18.47 2.62
C ASN A 204 2.57 18.14 4.01
N MET A 205 3.45 17.91 4.99
CA MET A 205 3.06 17.55 6.35
C MET A 205 2.16 18.61 6.98
N LYS A 206 0.98 18.19 7.46
CA LYS A 206 0.14 18.99 8.32
C LYS A 206 0.60 18.80 9.76
N TYR A 207 1.39 19.74 10.27
CA TYR A 207 1.92 19.68 11.62
C TYR A 207 0.87 20.08 12.66
N GLU A 208 0.66 19.23 13.66
CA GLU A 208 -0.18 19.53 14.83
C GLU A 208 0.46 18.98 16.11
N ALA A 209 0.21 19.63 17.26
CA ALA A 209 0.85 19.29 18.53
C ALA A 209 0.56 17.86 19.02
N LYS A 210 -0.61 17.31 18.65
CA LYS A 210 -1.04 15.95 19.04
C LYS A 210 -0.65 14.86 18.04
N GLY A 211 -0.14 15.23 16.87
CA GLY A 211 0.20 14.31 15.80
C GLY A 211 0.20 15.00 14.45
N SER A 212 1.26 14.80 13.67
CA SER A 212 1.41 15.40 12.35
C SER A 212 1.06 14.37 11.26
N ILE A 213 0.27 14.78 10.26
CA ILE A 213 -0.32 13.87 9.27
C ILE A 213 0.06 14.24 7.83
N SER A 214 0.22 13.21 7.00
CA SER A 214 0.41 13.25 5.54
C SER A 214 -0.06 11.90 4.96
N ASN A 215 0.19 11.61 3.68
CA ASN A 215 -0.24 10.38 3.01
C ASN A 215 0.81 9.83 2.02
N MET A 216 0.57 8.63 1.47
CA MET A 216 1.52 7.99 0.56
C MET A 216 1.59 8.65 -0.81
N GLN A 217 0.54 9.33 -1.26
CA GLN A 217 0.56 10.08 -2.51
C GLN A 217 1.60 11.20 -2.43
N TRP A 218 1.65 11.93 -1.30
CA TRP A 218 2.70 12.91 -1.06
C TRP A 218 4.07 12.30 -0.81
N ALA A 219 4.17 11.13 -0.16
CA ALA A 219 5.43 10.41 -0.04
C ALA A 219 6.02 10.03 -1.41
N LEU A 220 5.18 9.46 -2.28
CA LEU A 220 5.52 9.12 -3.66
C LEU A 220 6.00 10.34 -4.44
N ASP A 221 5.28 11.46 -4.35
CA ASP A 221 5.64 12.69 -5.05
C ASP A 221 6.95 13.29 -4.50
N ALA A 222 7.14 13.28 -3.19
CA ALA A 222 8.36 13.76 -2.53
C ALA A 222 9.59 12.95 -2.96
N LEU A 223 9.51 11.63 -2.85
CA LEU A 223 10.59 10.72 -3.24
C LEU A 223 10.99 10.91 -4.71
N ARG A 224 9.99 11.01 -5.60
CA ARG A 224 10.19 11.19 -7.03
C ARG A 224 10.76 12.55 -7.40
N LYS A 225 10.11 13.63 -6.95
CA LYS A 225 10.39 15.01 -7.41
C LYS A 225 11.51 15.69 -6.63
N ASN A 226 11.70 15.32 -5.37
CA ASN A 226 12.64 16.01 -4.49
C ASN A 226 13.86 15.16 -4.17
N PHE A 227 13.70 13.84 -4.00
CA PHE A 227 14.77 12.99 -3.46
C PHE A 227 15.39 12.02 -4.47
N ASP A 228 15.04 12.17 -5.75
CA ASP A 228 15.61 11.43 -6.87
C ASP A 228 15.46 9.90 -6.74
N TYR A 229 14.24 9.46 -6.49
CA TYR A 229 13.84 8.05 -6.54
C TYR A 229 13.02 7.72 -7.80
N SER A 230 13.13 6.48 -8.25
CA SER A 230 12.12 5.83 -9.09
C SER A 230 11.09 5.21 -8.15
N VAL A 231 9.80 5.49 -8.37
CA VAL A 231 8.74 5.09 -7.43
C VAL A 231 7.57 4.44 -8.14
N LYS A 232 6.88 3.54 -7.44
CA LYS A 232 5.63 2.91 -7.87
C LYS A 232 4.64 2.84 -6.71
N HIS A 233 3.41 3.28 -6.95
CA HIS A 233 2.29 3.05 -6.05
C HIS A 233 1.63 1.71 -6.34
N ILE A 234 1.24 1.01 -5.27
CA ILE A 234 0.37 -0.16 -5.31
C ILE A 234 -0.65 -0.06 -4.16
N SER A 235 -1.87 -0.53 -4.37
CA SER A 235 -2.89 -0.63 -3.32
C SER A 235 -3.42 -2.05 -3.23
N LYS A 236 -3.54 -2.56 -2.01
CA LYS A 236 -4.09 -3.89 -1.75
C LYS A 236 -5.56 -3.98 -2.16
N GLU A 237 -6.32 -2.89 -2.01
CA GLU A 237 -7.78 -2.86 -2.12
C GLU A 237 -8.31 -3.33 -3.48
N TYR A 238 -7.73 -2.82 -4.56
CA TYR A 238 -8.17 -3.11 -5.93
C TYR A 238 -7.23 -4.09 -6.66
N MET A 239 -6.27 -4.67 -5.95
CA MET A 239 -5.35 -5.65 -6.51
C MET A 239 -5.87 -7.08 -6.40
N PRO A 240 -5.51 -7.96 -7.34
CA PRO A 240 -5.85 -9.38 -7.27
C PRO A 240 -5.30 -10.04 -6.01
N LYS A 241 -6.02 -11.04 -5.50
CA LYS A 241 -5.65 -11.80 -4.30
C LYS A 241 -4.21 -12.34 -4.39
N GLY A 242 -3.42 -12.10 -3.34
CA GLY A 242 -2.03 -12.56 -3.22
C GLY A 242 -0.99 -11.69 -3.92
N MET A 243 -1.40 -10.88 -4.91
CA MET A 243 -0.47 -10.10 -5.73
C MET A 243 0.26 -9.01 -4.92
N PHE A 244 -0.45 -8.32 -4.03
CA PHE A 244 0.16 -7.29 -3.17
C PHE A 244 1.28 -7.90 -2.30
N TYR A 245 1.04 -9.07 -1.70
CA TYR A 245 2.06 -9.80 -0.93
C TYR A 245 3.25 -10.19 -1.81
N GLU A 246 3.02 -10.77 -2.98
CA GLU A 246 4.10 -11.18 -3.89
C GLU A 246 4.99 -9.99 -4.29
N LEU A 247 4.40 -8.83 -4.56
CA LEU A 247 5.17 -7.62 -4.87
C LEU A 247 6.00 -7.17 -3.67
N VAL A 248 5.40 -7.12 -2.47
CA VAL A 248 6.14 -6.78 -1.24
C VAL A 248 7.33 -7.73 -1.04
N ILE A 249 7.12 -9.04 -1.12
CA ILE A 249 8.20 -10.02 -0.93
C ILE A 249 9.27 -9.89 -2.01
N ASN A 250 8.89 -9.64 -3.26
CA ASN A 250 9.86 -9.42 -4.33
C ASN A 250 10.71 -8.16 -4.10
N GLU A 251 10.12 -7.08 -3.60
CA GLU A 251 10.86 -5.85 -3.27
C GLU A 251 11.87 -6.09 -2.14
N LEU A 252 11.42 -6.75 -1.07
CA LEU A 252 12.29 -7.16 0.04
C LEU A 252 13.43 -8.06 -0.46
N ALA A 253 13.13 -9.03 -1.32
CA ALA A 253 14.12 -9.96 -1.87
C ALA A 253 15.17 -9.27 -2.75
N ASN A 254 14.81 -8.14 -3.35
CA ASN A 254 15.71 -7.27 -4.10
C ASN A 254 16.43 -6.23 -3.24
N GLY A 255 16.23 -6.27 -1.91
CA GLY A 255 16.91 -5.41 -0.94
C GLY A 255 16.27 -4.03 -0.77
N TYR A 256 14.99 -3.86 -1.12
CA TYR A 256 14.26 -2.61 -0.93
C TYR A 256 13.22 -2.75 0.19
N PRO A 257 13.31 -1.93 1.25
CA PRO A 257 12.23 -1.77 2.21
C PRO A 257 10.99 -1.18 1.52
N VAL A 258 9.80 -1.57 1.99
CA VAL A 258 8.53 -1.14 1.42
C VAL A 258 7.84 -0.16 2.35
N LEU A 259 7.57 1.06 1.87
CA LEU A 259 6.78 2.07 2.59
C LEU A 259 5.32 1.66 2.54
N ILE A 260 4.70 1.53 3.71
CA ILE A 260 3.28 1.24 3.86
C ILE A 260 2.56 2.47 4.39
N GLY A 261 1.44 2.79 3.75
CA GLY A 261 0.41 3.67 4.29
C GLY A 261 -0.82 2.85 4.62
N GLU A 262 -1.43 3.18 5.75
CA GLU A 262 -2.77 2.75 6.10
C GLU A 262 -3.56 3.95 6.65
N SER A 263 -4.86 3.75 6.92
CA SER A 263 -5.82 4.77 7.37
C SER A 263 -5.33 5.73 8.47
N SER A 264 -4.46 5.29 9.38
CA SER A 264 -4.04 6.01 10.58
C SER A 264 -2.53 6.18 10.78
N HIS A 265 -1.70 5.38 10.10
CA HIS A 265 -0.26 5.32 10.34
C HIS A 265 0.53 4.97 9.07
N SER A 266 1.84 5.17 9.15
CA SER A 266 2.78 4.79 8.08
C SER A 266 4.04 4.19 8.67
N PHE A 267 4.50 3.10 8.07
CA PHE A 267 5.58 2.26 8.59
C PHE A 267 6.33 1.58 7.44
N LEU A 268 7.35 0.79 7.78
CA LEU A 268 8.15 0.05 6.80
C LEU A 268 8.00 -1.45 7.00
N LEU A 269 7.89 -2.17 5.90
CA LEU A 269 8.17 -3.60 5.83
C LEU A 269 9.60 -3.78 5.34
N ASP A 270 10.39 -4.58 6.02
CA ASP A 270 11.82 -4.67 5.72
C ASP A 270 12.43 -6.05 5.96
N GLY A 271 11.63 -7.10 6.09
CA GLY A 271 12.15 -8.48 6.22
C GLY A 271 11.06 -9.53 6.10
N ILE A 272 11.46 -10.79 5.93
CA ILE A 272 10.58 -11.96 6.06
C ILE A 272 11.34 -13.12 6.74
N ASP A 273 10.75 -13.71 7.77
CA ASP A 273 11.35 -14.82 8.51
C ASP A 273 11.17 -16.15 7.77
N LYS A 274 11.72 -17.23 8.34
CA LYS A 274 11.59 -18.58 7.77
C LYS A 274 10.17 -19.14 7.82
N GLN A 275 9.31 -18.58 8.65
CA GLN A 275 7.93 -19.01 8.87
C GLN A 275 6.92 -18.22 8.02
N GLY A 276 7.35 -17.16 7.34
CA GLY A 276 6.47 -16.32 6.50
C GLY A 276 6.01 -15.02 7.14
N TYR A 277 6.46 -14.71 8.36
CA TYR A 277 6.13 -13.46 9.03
C TYR A 277 6.97 -12.32 8.45
N ILE A 278 6.35 -11.18 8.19
CA ILE A 278 7.02 -9.99 7.67
C ILE A 278 7.48 -9.12 8.84
N HIS A 279 8.71 -8.62 8.76
CA HIS A 279 9.23 -7.67 9.74
C HIS A 279 8.64 -6.27 9.49
N VAL A 280 8.23 -5.62 10.58
CA VAL A 280 7.64 -4.28 10.60
C VAL A 280 8.48 -3.37 11.48
N ASN A 281 8.86 -2.22 10.94
CA ASN A 281 9.40 -1.09 11.68
C ASN A 281 8.33 0.01 11.75
N TRP A 282 7.80 0.25 12.95
CA TRP A 282 6.69 1.17 13.18
C TRP A 282 7.09 2.64 13.26
N GLY A 283 8.38 2.95 13.32
CA GLY A 283 8.89 4.32 13.48
C GLY A 283 8.68 4.90 14.89
N TRP A 284 8.68 4.04 15.92
CA TRP A 284 8.47 4.41 17.32
C TRP A 284 9.62 3.95 18.23
N ALA A 285 10.86 4.31 17.87
CA ALA A 285 12.07 3.97 18.59
C ALA A 285 12.32 2.46 18.76
N GLY A 286 11.78 1.63 17.86
CA GLY A 286 11.85 0.17 17.94
C GLY A 286 10.81 -0.46 18.87
N GLU A 287 9.91 0.35 19.46
CA GLU A 287 8.81 -0.16 20.25
C GLU A 287 7.85 -0.95 19.36
N ASN A 288 7.52 -2.18 19.78
CA ASN A 288 6.63 -3.11 19.07
C ASN A 288 7.09 -3.54 17.66
N ASP A 289 8.29 -3.13 17.22
CA ASP A 289 8.91 -3.67 16.01
C ASP A 289 9.06 -5.19 16.14
N GLY A 290 8.83 -5.89 15.03
CA GLY A 290 8.79 -7.34 15.07
C GLY A 290 8.24 -7.97 13.81
N TRP A 291 8.00 -9.27 13.92
CA TRP A 291 7.55 -10.15 12.84
C TRP A 291 6.06 -10.38 12.97
N PHE A 292 5.30 -10.08 11.92
CA PHE A 292 3.84 -10.15 11.92
C PHE A 292 3.33 -10.98 10.74
N ASP A 293 2.24 -11.72 10.97
CA ASP A 293 1.62 -12.50 9.91
C ASP A 293 0.96 -11.54 8.93
N PHE A 294 1.33 -11.60 7.66
CA PHE A 294 0.84 -10.66 6.66
C PHE A 294 -0.67 -10.73 6.43
N ALA A 295 -1.29 -11.90 6.66
CA ALA A 295 -2.73 -12.05 6.50
C ALA A 295 -3.51 -11.34 7.61
N THR A 296 -2.86 -11.06 8.75
CA THR A 296 -3.43 -10.42 9.93
C THR A 296 -2.81 -9.04 10.23
N LEU A 297 -1.68 -8.72 9.59
CA LEU A 297 -1.02 -7.43 9.60
C LEU A 297 -1.94 -6.43 8.90
N TYR A 298 -2.69 -5.72 9.74
CA TYR A 298 -3.57 -4.60 9.45
C TYR A 298 -4.69 -4.88 8.43
N THR A 299 -5.91 -4.86 8.97
CA THR A 299 -7.15 -5.22 8.29
C THR A 299 -8.19 -4.17 8.69
N PRO A 300 -8.31 -3.02 7.99
CA PRO A 300 -9.13 -1.93 8.51
C PRO A 300 -10.63 -2.24 8.54
N LEU A 301 -11.30 -1.63 9.51
CA LEU A 301 -12.75 -1.42 9.54
C LEU A 301 -13.06 0.07 9.64
N ASP A 302 -13.87 0.55 8.71
CA ASP A 302 -15.14 1.26 8.92
C ASP A 302 -15.80 1.40 7.52
N ASP A 303 -17.09 1.65 7.32
CA ASP A 303 -18.22 1.84 8.22
C ASP A 303 -19.44 1.26 7.49
N GLU A 304 -20.40 0.73 8.25
CA GLU A 304 -21.61 0.06 7.77
C GLU A 304 -21.43 -1.41 7.32
N VAL A 305 -22.17 -2.26 8.03
CA VAL A 305 -22.97 -3.36 7.49
C VAL A 305 -22.96 -3.40 5.93
N PHE A 306 -22.64 -4.56 5.33
CA PHE A 306 -22.87 -4.95 3.92
C PHE A 306 -21.68 -4.90 2.92
N GLY A 307 -21.30 -6.09 2.43
CA GLY A 307 -21.47 -6.35 1.00
C GLY A 307 -20.32 -6.09 0.03
N THR A 308 -19.07 -6.00 0.47
CA THR A 308 -17.91 -6.18 -0.42
C THR A 308 -16.92 -7.15 0.19
N ASP A 309 -16.17 -7.85 -0.65
CA ASP A 309 -15.46 -9.05 -0.26
C ASP A 309 -14.21 -8.80 0.59
N ILE A 310 -14.20 -9.44 1.76
CA ILE A 310 -13.05 -9.81 2.60
C ILE A 310 -11.94 -8.75 2.70
N PHE A 311 -12.18 -7.77 3.57
CA PHE A 311 -11.26 -6.99 4.38
C PHE A 311 -9.84 -6.71 3.84
N ALA A 312 -9.68 -5.52 3.26
CA ALA A 312 -8.49 -4.66 3.30
C ALA A 312 -8.84 -3.35 2.59
N LEU A 313 -9.56 -2.45 3.26
CA LEU A 313 -9.62 -1.07 2.77
C LEU A 313 -8.26 -0.40 3.04
N GLU A 314 -7.86 0.59 2.26
CA GLU A 314 -6.82 1.58 2.60
C GLU A 314 -5.36 1.13 2.86
N MET A 315 -4.97 -0.15 2.73
CA MET A 315 -3.54 -0.52 2.71
C MET A 315 -2.92 -0.25 1.34
N GLU A 316 -2.00 0.69 1.31
CA GLU A 316 -1.24 1.06 0.12
C GLU A 316 0.27 1.02 0.38
N ALA A 317 1.06 0.93 -0.68
CA ALA A 317 2.50 0.96 -0.60
C ALA A 317 3.14 1.84 -1.66
N VAL A 318 4.26 2.45 -1.29
CA VAL A 318 5.17 3.13 -2.22
C VAL A 318 6.46 2.33 -2.29
N LEU A 319 6.67 1.70 -3.44
CA LEU A 319 7.93 1.05 -3.78
C LEU A 319 8.90 2.14 -4.25
N ALA A 320 10.14 2.14 -3.76
CA ALA A 320 11.07 3.24 -3.97
C ALA A 320 12.51 2.75 -4.20
N HIS A 321 13.04 2.99 -5.40
CA HIS A 321 14.41 2.66 -5.79
C HIS A 321 15.22 3.95 -5.99
N PRO A 322 16.32 4.16 -5.25
CA PRO A 322 17.11 5.38 -5.41
C PRO A 322 17.80 5.40 -6.78
N LYS A 323 17.82 6.55 -7.46
CA LYS A 323 18.42 6.69 -8.79
C LYS A 323 19.96 6.83 -8.73
N THR A 324 20.63 5.92 -8.03
CA THR A 324 22.10 5.88 -7.91
C THR A 324 22.83 5.40 -9.18
N GLY A 325 22.08 4.92 -10.18
CA GLY A 325 22.60 4.23 -11.37
C GLY A 325 22.83 2.72 -11.19
N ARG A 326 22.72 2.18 -9.97
CA ARG A 326 22.87 0.73 -9.68
C ARG A 326 21.55 0.00 -9.50
N HIS A 327 20.47 0.72 -9.26
CA HIS A 327 19.15 0.15 -9.03
C HIS A 327 18.32 0.14 -10.31
N VAL A 328 17.58 -0.94 -10.52
CA VAL A 328 16.64 -1.06 -11.64
C VAL A 328 15.50 -0.08 -11.43
N GLN A 329 15.27 0.81 -12.39
CA GLN A 329 14.18 1.79 -12.30
C GLN A 329 12.85 1.17 -12.76
N PHE A 330 11.75 1.58 -12.13
CA PHE A 330 10.41 1.25 -12.62
C PHE A 330 10.23 1.82 -14.03
N LYS A 331 9.70 1.02 -14.97
CA LYS A 331 9.35 1.52 -16.30
C LYS A 331 8.31 2.62 -16.16
N ASN A 332 8.56 3.74 -16.83
CA ASN A 332 7.60 4.83 -16.93
C ASN A 332 6.53 4.47 -17.97
N ILE A 333 5.52 3.72 -17.55
CA ILE A 333 4.32 3.46 -18.36
C ILE A 333 3.28 4.49 -17.95
N ARG A 334 3.08 5.49 -18.79
CA ARG A 334 2.07 6.52 -18.56
C ARG A 334 0.70 5.99 -18.99
N GLY A 335 -0.22 5.88 -18.04
CA GLY A 335 -1.58 5.40 -18.32
C GLY A 335 -2.54 5.73 -17.19
N LEU A 336 -3.79 5.29 -17.37
CA LEU A 336 -4.81 5.31 -16.32
C LEU A 336 -4.86 3.95 -15.62
N GLU A 337 -5.39 3.98 -14.41
CA GLU A 337 -5.64 2.80 -13.58
C GLU A 337 -7.02 2.88 -12.92
N ALA A 338 -7.60 1.71 -12.66
CA ALA A 338 -8.82 1.57 -11.90
C ALA A 338 -8.49 1.45 -10.41
N GLN A 339 -8.98 2.39 -9.62
CA GLN A 339 -8.79 2.44 -8.16
C GLN A 339 -10.05 1.96 -7.44
N ALA A 340 -10.61 0.84 -7.90
CA ALA A 340 -11.78 0.19 -7.32
C ALA A 340 -11.82 -1.28 -7.73
N VAL A 341 -12.31 -2.13 -6.83
CA VAL A 341 -12.74 -3.49 -7.17
C VAL A 341 -13.92 -3.39 -8.14
N ASP A 342 -13.92 -4.22 -9.18
CA ASP A 342 -14.99 -4.25 -10.18
C ASP A 342 -15.31 -2.88 -10.80
N ALA A 343 -14.27 -2.09 -11.09
CA ALA A 343 -14.42 -0.76 -11.63
C ALA A 343 -15.26 -0.70 -12.93
N PHE A 344 -15.29 -1.76 -13.73
CA PHE A 344 -16.02 -1.82 -15.00
C PHE A 344 -17.26 -2.72 -14.92
N LYS A 345 -18.45 -2.16 -15.16
CA LYS A 345 -19.72 -2.91 -15.21
C LYS A 345 -20.61 -2.49 -16.37
N PHE A 346 -21.26 -3.46 -17.02
CA PHE A 346 -22.43 -3.17 -17.84
C PHE A 346 -23.62 -2.98 -16.91
N LEU A 347 -24.48 -2.01 -17.22
CA LEU A 347 -25.62 -1.68 -16.35
C LEU A 347 -26.83 -2.57 -16.62
N GLN A 348 -26.87 -3.21 -17.79
CA GLN A 348 -27.89 -4.16 -18.18
C GLN A 348 -27.24 -5.53 -18.35
N HIS A 349 -27.93 -6.58 -17.91
CA HIS A 349 -27.51 -7.96 -18.19
C HIS A 349 -27.83 -8.36 -19.64
N GLU A 350 -28.88 -7.79 -20.23
CA GLU A 350 -29.31 -8.12 -21.58
C GLU A 350 -30.02 -6.93 -22.24
N VAL A 351 -29.83 -6.78 -23.55
CA VAL A 351 -30.58 -5.86 -24.41
C VAL A 351 -30.95 -6.53 -25.74
N PRO A 352 -32.03 -6.10 -26.42
CA PRO A 352 -32.31 -6.53 -27.79
C PRO A 352 -31.15 -6.20 -28.74
N ARG A 353 -30.98 -6.98 -29.82
CA ARG A 353 -29.80 -6.93 -30.70
C ARG A 353 -29.43 -5.52 -31.22
N ASN A 354 -30.43 -4.72 -31.54
CA ASN A 354 -30.23 -3.39 -32.13
C ASN A 354 -30.35 -2.25 -31.12
N PHE A 355 -30.46 -2.56 -29.83
CA PHE A 355 -30.55 -1.58 -28.77
C PHE A 355 -29.17 -1.31 -28.17
N PRO A 356 -28.89 -0.07 -27.77
CA PRO A 356 -27.65 0.24 -27.10
C PRO A 356 -27.62 -0.34 -25.70
N ILE A 357 -26.43 -0.76 -25.28
CA ILE A 357 -26.15 -1.14 -23.89
C ILE A 357 -25.39 -0.01 -23.19
N GLN A 358 -25.50 0.06 -21.86
CA GLN A 358 -24.79 1.03 -21.04
C GLN A 358 -23.72 0.36 -20.19
N ALA A 359 -22.64 1.09 -19.92
CA ALA A 359 -21.61 0.66 -19.00
C ALA A 359 -21.09 1.81 -18.14
N CYS A 360 -20.45 1.49 -17.03
CA CYS A 360 -19.72 2.44 -16.20
C CYS A 360 -18.28 1.98 -15.95
N LEU A 361 -17.39 2.95 -15.80
CA LEU A 361 -16.05 2.83 -15.23
C LEU A 361 -16.01 3.69 -13.99
N LYS A 362 -15.62 3.13 -12.85
CA LYS A 362 -15.56 3.85 -11.57
C LYS A 362 -14.13 4.07 -11.11
N ASN A 363 -13.90 5.16 -10.37
CA ASN A 363 -12.64 5.51 -9.73
C ASN A 363 -11.41 5.40 -10.65
N ILE A 364 -11.49 5.97 -11.85
CA ILE A 364 -10.36 5.98 -12.77
C ILE A 364 -9.40 7.10 -12.39
N GLY A 365 -8.15 6.76 -12.08
CA GLY A 365 -7.11 7.66 -11.60
C GLY A 365 -5.75 7.43 -12.28
N THR A 366 -4.72 8.13 -11.78
CA THR A 366 -3.34 7.96 -12.24
C THR A 366 -2.32 8.51 -11.23
N TYR A 367 -1.16 7.87 -11.14
CA TYR A 367 0.02 8.33 -10.39
C TYR A 367 1.20 8.72 -11.29
N ASN A 368 0.94 8.99 -12.57
CA ASN A 368 1.95 9.44 -13.53
C ASN A 368 2.69 10.70 -13.04
N GLU A 369 3.88 10.94 -13.59
CA GLU A 369 4.50 12.26 -13.47
C GLU A 369 3.73 13.29 -14.32
N SER A 370 3.85 14.58 -14.00
CA SER A 370 3.23 15.62 -14.84
C SER A 370 3.95 15.73 -16.19
N ASN A 371 3.21 15.80 -17.29
CA ASN A 371 3.70 16.09 -18.64
C ASN A 371 3.42 17.55 -19.02
N GLY A 372 3.96 18.48 -18.22
CA GLY A 372 3.72 19.92 -18.38
C GLY A 372 2.24 20.27 -18.31
N ASP A 373 1.76 21.05 -19.27
CA ASP A 373 0.34 21.49 -19.34
C ASP A 373 -0.66 20.35 -19.57
N LEU A 374 -0.19 19.16 -19.95
CA LEU A 374 -1.03 17.98 -20.13
C LEU A 374 -1.33 17.28 -18.79
N GLY A 375 -0.76 17.77 -17.68
CA GLY A 375 -1.00 17.23 -16.34
C GLY A 375 -0.49 15.80 -16.21
N LEU A 376 -1.10 15.03 -15.30
CA LEU A 376 -0.73 13.63 -15.07
C LEU A 376 -1.25 12.72 -16.18
N PHE A 377 -2.39 13.05 -16.76
CA PHE A 377 -2.93 12.41 -17.96
C PHE A 377 -3.87 13.37 -18.67
N THR A 378 -3.71 13.50 -19.98
CA THR A 378 -4.72 14.08 -20.88
C THR A 378 -4.90 13.08 -22.01
N GLY A 379 -6.13 12.77 -22.41
CA GLY A 379 -6.32 11.83 -23.52
C GLY A 379 -7.72 11.27 -23.59
N LYS A 380 -7.82 10.09 -24.21
CA LYS A 380 -9.09 9.42 -24.45
C LYS A 380 -9.23 8.19 -23.56
N VAL A 381 -10.48 7.85 -23.25
CA VAL A 381 -10.86 6.58 -22.63
C VAL A 381 -11.84 5.87 -23.55
N GLY A 382 -11.80 4.54 -23.56
CA GLY A 382 -12.71 3.74 -24.36
C GLY A 382 -12.87 2.32 -23.85
N LEU A 383 -13.74 1.56 -24.50
CA LEU A 383 -13.95 0.14 -24.29
C LEU A 383 -13.52 -0.62 -25.54
N ALA A 384 -12.43 -1.37 -25.44
CA ALA A 384 -11.92 -2.20 -26.52
C ALA A 384 -12.62 -3.56 -26.53
N VAL A 385 -13.18 -3.93 -27.68
CA VAL A 385 -13.91 -5.18 -27.92
C VAL A 385 -13.01 -6.14 -28.69
N TYR A 386 -12.70 -7.27 -28.08
CA TYR A 386 -11.87 -8.33 -28.64
C TYR A 386 -12.73 -9.56 -28.97
N ASP A 387 -12.43 -10.24 -30.08
CA ASP A 387 -13.01 -11.56 -30.34
C ASP A 387 -12.37 -12.66 -29.47
N MET A 388 -12.92 -13.88 -29.55
CA MET A 388 -12.39 -15.06 -28.83
C MET A 388 -10.94 -15.43 -29.19
N LYS A 389 -10.39 -14.91 -30.29
CA LYS A 389 -8.99 -15.12 -30.70
C LYS A 389 -8.06 -14.01 -30.17
N GLY A 390 -8.60 -13.07 -29.39
CA GLY A 390 -7.86 -11.92 -28.88
C GLY A 390 -7.61 -10.83 -29.92
N LYS A 391 -8.27 -10.86 -31.08
CA LYS A 391 -8.15 -9.81 -32.10
C LYS A 391 -9.04 -8.63 -31.71
N LEU A 392 -8.46 -7.43 -31.70
CA LEU A 392 -9.22 -6.19 -31.51
C LEU A 392 -10.19 -5.98 -32.68
N ILE A 393 -11.47 -5.86 -32.38
CA ILE A 393 -12.54 -5.65 -33.37
C ILE A 393 -12.93 -4.18 -33.46
N LYS A 394 -13.10 -3.52 -32.30
CA LYS A 394 -13.54 -2.12 -32.22
C LYS A 394 -13.14 -1.50 -30.88
N VAL A 395 -12.97 -0.18 -30.86
CA VAL A 395 -12.91 0.60 -29.61
C VAL A 395 -14.12 1.53 -29.58
N VAL A 396 -14.90 1.45 -28.50
CA VAL A 396 -16.00 2.38 -28.23
C VAL A 396 -15.44 3.53 -27.39
N GLU A 397 -15.14 4.65 -28.03
CA GLU A 397 -14.59 5.84 -27.35
C GLU A 397 -15.64 6.50 -26.44
N PHE A 398 -15.19 6.92 -25.25
CA PHE A 398 -15.95 7.80 -24.38
C PHE A 398 -16.01 9.19 -25.01
N LYS A 399 -17.22 9.75 -25.14
CA LYS A 399 -17.46 11.01 -25.85
C LYS A 399 -17.26 12.22 -24.92
N ASP A 400 -16.00 12.49 -24.59
CA ASP A 400 -15.57 13.73 -23.94
C ASP A 400 -14.16 14.11 -24.42
N PRO A 401 -13.99 15.25 -25.12
CA PRO A 401 -12.70 15.67 -25.66
C PRO A 401 -11.76 16.29 -24.62
N ALA A 402 -12.21 16.56 -23.40
CA ALA A 402 -11.45 17.30 -22.38
C ALA A 402 -11.11 16.46 -21.14
N LEU A 403 -11.00 15.13 -21.31
CA LEU A 403 -10.59 14.25 -20.21
C LEU A 403 -9.13 14.52 -19.80
N GLN A 404 -8.99 15.24 -18.70
CA GLN A 404 -7.72 15.53 -18.05
C GLN A 404 -7.75 15.15 -16.56
N TRP A 405 -6.65 14.58 -16.10
CA TRP A 405 -6.30 14.36 -14.69
C TRP A 405 -5.09 15.24 -14.36
N SER A 406 -5.32 16.27 -13.54
CA SER A 406 -4.31 17.24 -13.12
C SER A 406 -3.66 16.91 -11.78
N SER A 407 -4.20 15.94 -11.04
CA SER A 407 -3.75 15.55 -9.71
C SER A 407 -4.01 14.07 -9.46
N MET A 408 -3.15 13.44 -8.66
CA MET A 408 -3.30 12.04 -8.23
C MET A 408 -4.39 11.86 -7.17
N PHE A 409 -4.95 12.95 -6.64
CA PHE A 409 -6.10 12.95 -5.72
C PHE A 409 -7.44 13.04 -6.45
N ILE A 410 -7.43 13.01 -7.79
CA ILE A 410 -8.64 13.09 -8.60
C ILE A 410 -8.86 11.75 -9.27
N THR A 411 -10.00 11.13 -8.99
CA THR A 411 -10.54 10.03 -9.78
C THR A 411 -11.77 10.51 -10.55
N LYS A 412 -12.15 9.77 -11.60
CA LYS A 412 -13.37 10.05 -12.37
C LYS A 412 -14.18 8.79 -12.59
N ASP A 413 -15.49 8.96 -12.50
CA ASP A 413 -16.48 8.00 -12.94
C ASP A 413 -16.93 8.33 -14.36
N LEU A 414 -16.91 7.34 -15.25
CA LEU A 414 -17.22 7.49 -16.67
C LEU A 414 -18.41 6.61 -17.03
N ARG A 415 -19.48 7.21 -17.55
CA ARG A 415 -20.70 6.49 -17.95
C ARG A 415 -20.86 6.46 -19.47
N PHE A 416 -20.79 5.26 -20.04
CA PHE A 416 -21.04 4.99 -21.45
C PHE A 416 -22.54 4.78 -21.65
N ASN A 417 -23.24 5.79 -22.17
CA ASN A 417 -24.71 5.76 -22.28
C ASN A 417 -25.24 5.10 -23.56
N ASN A 418 -24.41 4.95 -24.60
CA ASN A 418 -24.87 4.54 -25.93
C ASN A 418 -23.84 3.66 -26.63
N ILE A 419 -23.59 2.46 -26.09
CA ILE A 419 -22.69 1.47 -26.70
C ILE A 419 -23.48 0.70 -27.76
N ASN A 420 -23.25 1.01 -29.04
CA ASN A 420 -23.88 0.32 -30.15
C ASN A 420 -23.00 -0.85 -30.65
N LEU A 421 -23.58 -2.05 -30.61
CA LEU A 421 -22.93 -3.32 -30.95
C LEU A 421 -23.62 -4.03 -32.13
N ALA A 422 -24.56 -3.38 -32.81
CA ALA A 422 -25.37 -4.00 -33.87
C ALA A 422 -24.51 -4.56 -35.02
N GLU A 423 -23.42 -3.87 -35.34
CA GLU A 423 -22.45 -4.21 -36.40
C GLU A 423 -21.57 -5.43 -36.08
N LEU A 424 -21.48 -5.85 -34.81
CA LEU A 424 -20.62 -6.97 -34.42
C LEU A 424 -21.23 -8.30 -34.89
N PRO A 425 -20.52 -9.19 -35.59
CA PRO A 425 -21.02 -10.52 -35.92
C PRO A 425 -21.51 -11.30 -34.68
N ASN A 426 -22.36 -12.29 -34.88
CA ASN A 426 -22.74 -13.18 -33.78
C ASN A 426 -21.50 -13.87 -33.22
N GLY A 427 -21.36 -13.91 -31.90
CA GLY A 427 -20.21 -14.48 -31.22
C GLY A 427 -20.04 -13.97 -29.80
N THR A 428 -18.97 -14.42 -29.17
CA THR A 428 -18.56 -14.01 -27.83
C THR A 428 -17.39 -13.05 -27.92
N TYR A 429 -17.41 -11.99 -27.11
CA TYR A 429 -16.44 -10.92 -27.12
C TYR A 429 -15.99 -10.56 -25.71
N THR A 430 -14.70 -10.30 -25.55
CA THR A 430 -14.15 -9.72 -24.31
C THR A 430 -14.06 -8.22 -24.45
N VAL A 431 -14.61 -7.49 -23.48
CA VAL A 431 -14.56 -6.04 -23.42
C VAL A 431 -13.58 -5.60 -22.33
N LYS A 432 -12.59 -4.80 -22.71
CA LYS A 432 -11.54 -4.29 -21.81
C LYS A 432 -11.53 -2.76 -21.83
N PRO A 433 -11.52 -2.09 -20.67
CA PRO A 433 -11.30 -0.65 -20.62
C PRO A 433 -9.90 -0.27 -21.08
N VAL A 434 -9.80 0.76 -21.91
CA VAL A 434 -8.55 1.24 -22.51
C VAL A 434 -8.44 2.75 -22.40
N SER A 435 -7.20 3.23 -22.34
CA SER A 435 -6.85 4.65 -22.38
C SER A 435 -5.89 4.92 -23.54
N ASN A 436 -5.86 6.15 -24.02
CA ASN A 436 -4.94 6.59 -25.06
C ASN A 436 -4.48 8.02 -24.74
N GLU A 437 -3.24 8.16 -24.29
CA GLU A 437 -2.72 9.43 -23.80
C GLU A 437 -2.36 10.35 -24.96
N LEU A 438 -2.76 11.61 -24.88
CA LEU A 438 -2.22 12.68 -25.71
C LEU A 438 -0.83 13.04 -25.16
N VAL A 439 0.23 12.60 -25.84
CA VAL A 439 1.62 12.82 -25.39
C VAL A 439 2.19 14.14 -25.87
N ALA A 440 1.67 14.70 -26.96
CA ALA A 440 1.98 16.06 -27.42
C ALA A 440 0.81 16.65 -28.22
N LYS A 441 0.56 17.95 -28.03
CA LYS A 441 -0.46 18.70 -28.78
C LYS A 441 -0.06 18.85 -30.27
N PRO A 442 -1.03 18.96 -31.19
CA PRO A 442 -2.47 18.88 -30.94
C PRO A 442 -3.02 17.45 -30.82
N ASP A 443 -2.37 16.45 -31.44
CA ASP A 443 -2.97 15.14 -31.71
C ASP A 443 -1.99 13.95 -31.69
N LYS A 444 -0.82 14.07 -31.05
CA LYS A 444 0.10 12.94 -30.93
C LYS A 444 -0.32 12.05 -29.76
N PHE A 445 -0.87 10.88 -30.09
CA PHE A 445 -1.37 9.88 -29.13
C PHE A 445 -0.39 8.71 -28.92
N SER A 446 -0.32 8.15 -27.72
CA SER A 446 0.54 7.00 -27.39
C SER A 446 0.03 5.66 -27.95
N GLY A 447 -1.24 5.61 -28.36
CA GLY A 447 -1.93 4.39 -28.76
C GLY A 447 -2.82 3.83 -27.65
N TRP A 448 -3.81 3.03 -28.03
CA TRP A 448 -4.71 2.39 -27.08
C TRP A 448 -3.97 1.35 -26.24
N GLN A 449 -4.05 1.52 -24.92
CA GLN A 449 -3.49 0.61 -23.93
C GLN A 449 -4.53 0.29 -22.86
N PRO A 450 -4.52 -0.91 -22.27
CA PRO A 450 -5.45 -1.25 -21.19
C PRO A 450 -5.32 -0.30 -19.99
N ILE A 451 -6.44 -0.01 -19.34
CA ILE A 451 -6.45 0.65 -18.03
C ILE A 451 -6.00 -0.38 -16.99
N ALA A 452 -4.94 -0.08 -16.24
CA ALA A 452 -4.39 -1.02 -15.26
C ALA A 452 -5.38 -1.34 -14.14
N TYR A 453 -5.28 -2.55 -13.59
CA TYR A 453 -6.17 -3.10 -12.52
C TYR A 453 -7.67 -3.18 -12.86
N SER A 454 -8.10 -2.71 -14.02
CA SER A 454 -9.50 -2.79 -14.41
C SER A 454 -9.90 -4.22 -14.75
N ASN A 455 -11.07 -4.64 -14.29
CA ASN A 455 -11.67 -5.90 -14.69
C ASN A 455 -12.17 -5.84 -16.16
N THR A 456 -12.33 -7.01 -16.76
CA THR A 456 -12.90 -7.20 -18.10
C THR A 456 -14.27 -7.85 -17.99
N GLN A 457 -15.12 -7.68 -19.00
CA GLN A 457 -16.42 -8.37 -19.07
C GLN A 457 -16.62 -9.07 -20.41
N THR A 458 -17.42 -10.13 -20.39
CA THR A 458 -17.74 -10.91 -21.59
C THR A 458 -19.14 -10.57 -22.10
N LEU A 459 -19.25 -10.32 -23.40
CA LEU A 459 -20.50 -10.13 -24.11
C LEU A 459 -20.77 -11.29 -25.06
N VAL A 460 -22.00 -11.77 -25.08
CA VAL A 460 -22.51 -12.72 -26.07
C VAL A 460 -23.48 -11.97 -26.98
N VAL A 461 -23.12 -11.89 -28.25
CA VAL A 461 -23.87 -11.20 -29.29
C VAL A 461 -24.52 -12.28 -30.16
N SER A 462 -25.85 -12.31 -30.18
CA SER A 462 -26.64 -13.32 -30.92
C SER A 462 -27.56 -12.66 -31.94
N LYS A 463 -28.31 -13.47 -32.72
CA LYS A 463 -29.24 -12.96 -33.74
C LYS A 463 -30.27 -11.98 -33.17
N ASN A 464 -30.74 -12.21 -31.94
CA ASN A 464 -31.89 -11.49 -31.38
C ASN A 464 -31.52 -10.56 -30.22
N LYS A 465 -30.38 -10.78 -29.57
CA LYS A 465 -30.01 -10.08 -28.32
C LYS A 465 -28.51 -9.99 -28.10
N VAL A 466 -28.11 -9.07 -27.23
CA VAL A 466 -26.78 -8.97 -26.63
C VAL A 466 -26.93 -9.21 -25.13
N SER A 467 -26.18 -10.16 -24.59
CA SER A 467 -26.17 -10.48 -23.15
C SER A 467 -24.76 -10.35 -22.58
N VAL A 468 -24.67 -9.92 -21.33
CA VAL A 468 -23.43 -9.84 -20.55
C VAL A 468 -23.33 -11.12 -19.74
N GLU A 469 -22.24 -11.87 -19.87
CA GLU A 469 -22.07 -13.04 -19.02
C GLU A 469 -21.91 -12.61 -17.56
N THR A 470 -22.57 -13.32 -16.66
CA THR A 470 -22.35 -13.18 -15.23
C THR A 470 -20.90 -13.51 -14.94
N TYR A 471 -20.23 -12.63 -14.21
CA TYR A 471 -18.87 -12.86 -13.76
C TYR A 471 -18.84 -12.80 -12.23
N GLU A 472 -18.08 -13.70 -11.62
CA GLU A 472 -17.66 -13.55 -10.23
C GLU A 472 -16.27 -12.94 -10.24
N TRP A 473 -16.10 -11.80 -9.58
CA TRP A 473 -14.80 -11.12 -9.48
C TRP A 473 -13.71 -12.01 -8.82
N LYS A 474 -14.09 -13.09 -8.12
CA LYS A 474 -13.21 -14.12 -7.54
C LYS A 474 -12.61 -15.08 -8.56
N ASP A 475 -13.04 -15.03 -9.83
CA ASP A 475 -12.55 -15.95 -10.86
C ASP A 475 -11.08 -15.65 -11.21
N LYS A 476 -10.19 -16.61 -10.94
CA LYS A 476 -8.73 -16.53 -11.18
C LYS A 476 -8.35 -16.38 -12.67
N ARG A 477 -9.32 -16.35 -13.58
CA ARG A 477 -9.13 -16.22 -15.04
C ARG A 477 -8.98 -14.77 -15.53
N MET A 478 -8.90 -13.79 -14.64
CA MET A 478 -8.79 -12.38 -15.02
C MET A 478 -7.37 -12.00 -15.48
N ASP A 479 -7.26 -11.52 -16.73
CA ASP A 479 -6.07 -10.85 -17.27
C ASP A 479 -5.98 -9.43 -16.70
N TYR A 480 -5.35 -9.25 -15.55
CA TYR A 480 -4.99 -7.92 -15.06
C TYR A 480 -3.80 -7.39 -15.86
N THR A 481 -3.98 -6.26 -16.54
CA THR A 481 -2.84 -5.58 -17.19
C THR A 481 -2.05 -4.82 -16.13
N PHE A 482 -0.80 -5.20 -15.94
CA PHE A 482 0.07 -4.64 -14.92
C PHE A 482 0.97 -3.56 -15.51
N ASN A 483 0.98 -2.37 -14.90
CA ASN A 483 1.96 -1.32 -15.19
C ASN A 483 3.17 -1.44 -14.25
N ALA A 484 3.79 -2.62 -14.15
CA ALA A 484 5.09 -2.73 -13.47
C ALA A 484 5.99 -3.79 -14.10
N ASN A 485 7.28 -3.66 -13.76
CA ASN A 485 8.39 -4.45 -14.29
C ASN A 485 8.39 -5.93 -13.91
N THR A 486 7.46 -6.37 -13.08
CA THR A 486 7.43 -7.75 -12.57
C THR A 486 6.72 -8.65 -13.57
N ARG A 487 7.50 -9.42 -14.33
CA ARG A 487 7.02 -10.72 -14.82
C ARG A 487 6.73 -11.57 -13.57
N LEU A 488 5.48 -11.56 -13.10
CA LEU A 488 5.01 -12.63 -12.22
C LEU A 488 4.99 -13.89 -13.07
N SER A 489 6.00 -14.74 -12.93
CA SER A 489 5.96 -16.05 -13.57
C SER A 489 4.93 -16.89 -12.81
N ALA A 490 3.69 -16.88 -13.26
CA ALA A 490 2.72 -17.93 -12.98
C ALA A 490 3.15 -19.21 -13.73
N LYS A 491 4.27 -19.78 -13.31
CA LYS A 491 4.55 -21.20 -13.48
C LYS A 491 4.72 -21.76 -12.08
N GLU A 492 3.58 -22.11 -11.49
CA GLU A 492 3.55 -23.20 -10.53
C GLU A 492 4.25 -24.39 -11.21
N LYS A 493 5.34 -24.84 -10.60
CA LYS A 493 5.96 -26.13 -10.87
C LYS A 493 5.88 -26.94 -9.60
#